data_AF-A0A498BQZ2-F1
#
_entry.id   AF-A0A498BQZ2-F1
#
_cell.length_a   1.000
_cell.length_b   1.000
_cell.length_c   1.000
_cell.angle_alpha   90.00
_cell.angle_beta   90.00
_cell.angle_gamma   90.00
#
_symmetry.space_group_name_H-M   'P 1'
#
loop_
_entity.id
_entity.type
_entity.pdbx_description
1 polymer ?
#
loop_
_entity_poly.entity_id
_entity_poly.type
_entity_poly.pdbx_seq_one_letter_code
_entity_poly.pdbx_strand_id
1 'polypeptide(L)'
;MPKPTTDQPLPPMRAGERESRAGGEQYCLSPLPVPTDSEHGVDVAHIDMCHDGATMDLRQGASPESLLITGHVASGLMTFLAGLALVFLLSAVYKGSLPLELVVGGVGVTYGISLFPFFTGILFPDVVLKRIPPIRLHRQRREVAFVVDAPGRRFWLPDPTNMWLMAISGAIAASTGLIFIAESPEWMTNPDTAFPLKVLLIHIASLAFLPLYPHFYDFCRKLVGQQRQTVLVPWEDVIAVCGFNPSLSAGGVTGFGWNFALMPPDPERPGYTLPGAGIIVGVGGLPGALAQWEYIRRFMEEGPEAITPSAREWGVEWYDAQVARERERYERTHDKRRWQRFRREQWWNHARFAHWYTEYRMKHVLPRAVPRDWLAEWSRPLPKAQWARPSRPLTELSEHLRAAYQRGEPFVELGNVEDRFGIKVEPPPRKAYPTLPFAANAP
;
A
#
# COMPACT_ATOMS: atom_id res chain seq x y z
N MET A 1 -11.79 33.81 11.06
CA MET A 1 -10.50 33.22 10.64
C MET A 1 -9.90 34.15 9.59
N PRO A 2 -8.67 34.63 9.77
CA PRO A 2 -8.03 35.41 8.72
C PRO A 2 -7.90 34.52 7.47
N LYS A 3 -8.30 35.06 6.31
CA LYS A 3 -8.10 34.40 5.02
C LYS A 3 -6.61 34.07 4.87
N PRO A 4 -6.24 32.87 4.40
CA PRO A 4 -4.84 32.58 4.12
C PRO A 4 -4.35 33.59 3.10
N THR A 5 -3.35 34.37 3.50
CA THR A 5 -2.62 35.30 2.65
C THR A 5 -1.89 34.51 1.57
N THR A 6 -2.28 34.76 0.31
CA THR A 6 -1.44 34.81 -0.90
C THR A 6 -0.32 33.77 -1.04
N ASP A 7 -0.55 32.75 -1.87
CA ASP A 7 0.25 32.30 -3.03
C ASP A 7 1.79 32.44 -3.02
N GLN A 8 2.46 32.37 -1.87
CA GLN A 8 3.88 32.03 -1.86
C GLN A 8 4.00 30.52 -1.66
N PRO A 9 4.57 29.78 -2.63
CA PRO A 9 4.89 28.38 -2.42
C PRO A 9 5.81 28.29 -1.19
N LEU A 10 5.43 27.47 -0.23
CA LEU A 10 6.25 27.25 0.96
C LEU A 10 7.62 26.74 0.50
N PRO A 11 8.71 27.19 1.15
CA PRO A 11 10.03 26.68 0.84
C PRO A 11 10.03 25.16 1.04
N PRO A 12 10.71 24.39 0.18
CA PRO A 12 10.83 22.95 0.36
C PRO A 12 11.54 22.66 1.68
N MET A 13 10.99 21.71 2.46
CA MET A 13 11.63 21.29 3.71
C MET A 13 13.02 20.71 3.45
N ARG A 14 13.95 20.96 4.36
CA ARG A 14 15.33 20.45 4.34
C ARG A 14 15.52 19.31 5.33
N ALA A 15 16.54 18.48 5.09
CA ALA A 15 16.85 17.38 6.00
C ALA A 15 17.04 17.88 7.44
N GLY A 16 16.41 17.19 8.39
CA GLY A 16 16.40 17.52 9.81
C GLY A 16 15.35 18.56 10.22
N GLU A 17 14.66 19.21 9.27
CA GLU A 17 13.54 20.09 9.60
C GLU A 17 12.31 19.30 10.06
N ARG A 18 11.57 19.93 10.99
CA ARG A 18 10.29 19.45 11.51
C ARG A 18 9.23 20.51 11.31
N GLU A 19 8.07 20.09 10.85
CA GLU A 19 6.89 20.93 10.76
C GLU A 19 5.74 20.29 11.57
N SER A 20 5.04 21.11 12.36
CA SER A 20 3.81 20.70 13.04
C SER A 20 2.66 21.57 12.54
N ARG A 21 1.65 20.95 11.93
CA ARG A 21 0.48 21.66 11.38
C ARG A 21 -0.80 20.87 11.65
N ALA A 22 -1.83 21.59 12.09
CA ALA A 22 -3.20 21.07 12.23
C ALA A 22 -3.31 19.73 13.00
N GLY A 23 -2.43 19.51 13.98
CA GLY A 23 -2.39 18.27 14.78
C GLY A 23 -1.58 17.12 14.17
N GLY A 24 -0.99 17.30 12.98
CA GLY A 24 -0.01 16.40 12.39
C GLY A 24 1.43 16.88 12.62
N GLU A 25 2.36 15.95 12.55
CA GLU A 25 3.81 16.20 12.61
C GLU A 25 4.50 15.62 11.40
N GLN A 26 5.43 16.36 10.81
CA GLN A 26 6.22 15.94 9.68
C GLN A 26 7.71 16.20 9.93
N TYR A 27 8.53 15.21 9.65
CA TYR A 27 9.99 15.23 9.73
C TYR A 27 10.55 15.01 8.33
N CYS A 28 11.45 15.88 7.90
CA CYS A 28 12.11 15.76 6.61
C CYS A 28 13.44 15.01 6.79
N LEU A 29 13.58 13.88 6.08
CA LEU A 29 14.78 13.04 6.09
C LEU A 29 15.68 13.33 4.88
N SER A 30 15.12 13.92 3.81
CA SER A 30 15.78 14.28 2.56
C SER A 30 14.96 15.38 1.85
N PRO A 31 15.55 16.36 1.13
CA PRO A 31 16.64 16.20 0.16
C PRO A 31 18.02 16.02 0.80
N LEU A 32 18.94 15.42 0.03
CA LEU A 32 20.22 14.85 0.45
C LEU A 32 20.09 13.61 1.37
N PRO A 33 20.65 12.46 0.96
CA PRO A 33 20.60 11.20 1.70
C PRO A 33 21.58 11.17 2.87
N VAL A 34 21.43 12.12 3.80
CA VAL A 34 22.26 12.22 4.99
C VAL A 34 21.97 11.07 5.97
N PRO A 35 22.98 10.58 6.70
CA PRO A 35 22.77 9.56 7.72
C PRO A 35 21.90 10.10 8.86
N THR A 36 21.06 9.27 9.46
CA THR A 36 20.19 9.67 10.60
C THR A 36 20.52 8.98 11.93
N ASP A 37 21.64 8.27 12.00
CA ASP A 37 22.13 7.52 13.18
C ASP A 37 21.22 6.40 13.71
N SER A 38 20.31 5.87 12.89
CA SER A 38 19.60 4.66 13.32
C SER A 38 20.59 3.48 13.28
N GLU A 39 20.88 2.89 14.44
CA GLU A 39 21.79 1.74 14.57
C GLU A 39 21.36 0.55 13.67
N HIS A 40 20.07 0.46 13.33
CA HIS A 40 19.48 -0.62 12.57
C HIS A 40 18.75 -0.11 11.32
N GLY A 41 19.38 -0.25 10.15
CA GLY A 41 18.67 -0.20 8.86
C GLY A 41 17.85 -1.48 8.69
N VAL A 42 16.53 -1.38 8.80
CA VAL A 42 15.59 -2.51 8.69
C VAL A 42 14.43 -2.13 7.76
N ASP A 43 13.99 -3.07 6.93
CA ASP A 43 12.78 -2.93 6.12
C ASP A 43 11.53 -3.13 6.98
N VAL A 44 11.18 -2.11 7.76
CA VAL A 44 10.05 -2.10 8.71
C VAL A 44 8.70 -2.20 7.98
N ALA A 45 8.59 -1.57 6.81
CA ALA A 45 7.34 -1.52 6.05
C ALA A 45 7.16 -2.71 5.09
N HIS A 46 8.13 -3.62 5.02
CA HIS A 46 8.15 -4.76 4.10
C HIS A 46 7.98 -4.33 2.63
N ILE A 47 8.72 -3.29 2.23
CA ILE A 47 8.64 -2.72 0.88
C ILE A 47 9.78 -3.17 -0.03
N ASP A 48 10.84 -3.81 0.49
CA ASP A 48 11.89 -4.42 -0.32
C ASP A 48 11.36 -5.70 -0.98
N MET A 49 11.18 -5.65 -2.30
CA MET A 49 10.70 -6.81 -3.07
C MET A 49 11.84 -7.70 -3.53
N CYS A 50 12.88 -7.07 -4.07
CA CYS A 50 14.11 -7.72 -4.51
C CYS A 50 15.22 -6.70 -4.69
N HIS A 51 16.45 -7.13 -4.48
CA HIS A 51 17.63 -6.34 -4.75
C HIS A 51 18.80 -7.22 -5.19
N ASP A 52 19.76 -6.59 -5.85
CA ASP A 52 21.03 -7.19 -6.26
C ASP A 52 22.20 -6.22 -5.98
N GLY A 53 23.37 -6.48 -6.58
CA GLY A 53 24.56 -5.63 -6.41
C GLY A 53 24.44 -4.19 -6.94
N ALA A 54 23.42 -3.89 -7.75
CA ALA A 54 23.25 -2.62 -8.46
C ALA A 54 21.89 -1.96 -8.23
N THR A 55 20.82 -2.73 -8.06
CA THR A 55 19.44 -2.23 -8.03
C THR A 55 18.61 -2.82 -6.89
N MET A 56 17.60 -2.07 -6.45
CA MET A 56 16.62 -2.48 -5.45
C MET A 56 15.23 -2.00 -5.89
N ASP A 57 14.26 -2.91 -5.86
CA ASP A 57 12.86 -2.65 -6.18
C ASP A 57 12.06 -2.47 -4.90
N LEU A 58 11.53 -1.25 -4.71
CA LEU A 58 10.64 -0.90 -3.62
C LEU A 58 9.19 -0.90 -4.07
N ARG A 59 8.32 -1.53 -3.28
CA ARG A 59 6.89 -1.57 -3.56
C ARG A 59 6.05 -1.92 -2.33
N GLN A 60 4.88 -1.29 -2.20
CA GLN A 60 3.91 -1.69 -1.20
C GLN A 60 3.29 -3.05 -1.59
N GLY A 61 3.63 -4.08 -0.82
CA GLY A 61 3.12 -5.44 -0.99
C GLY A 61 1.75 -5.68 -0.36
N ALA A 62 1.27 -6.91 -0.51
CA ALA A 62 0.10 -7.40 0.21
C ALA A 62 0.50 -7.83 1.64
N SER A 63 -0.33 -7.49 2.64
CA SER A 63 -0.15 -8.00 4.01
C SER A 63 -1.19 -9.09 4.33
N PRO A 64 -0.85 -10.07 5.19
CA PRO A 64 -1.83 -11.04 5.68
C PRO A 64 -2.88 -10.39 6.58
N GLU A 65 -2.59 -9.26 7.23
CA GLU A 65 -3.49 -8.59 8.18
C GLU A 65 -4.87 -8.29 7.59
N SER A 66 -4.93 -7.76 6.38
CA SER A 66 -6.22 -7.41 5.74
C SER A 66 -7.06 -8.65 5.47
N LEU A 67 -6.43 -9.77 5.12
CA LEU A 67 -7.12 -11.04 4.92
C LEU A 67 -7.51 -11.70 6.24
N LEU A 68 -6.72 -11.52 7.31
CA LEU A 68 -7.09 -11.95 8.66
C LEU A 68 -8.34 -11.19 9.15
N ILE A 69 -8.40 -9.87 8.94
CA ILE A 69 -9.59 -9.06 9.22
C ILE A 69 -10.78 -9.53 8.38
N THR A 70 -10.55 -9.79 7.09
CA THR A 70 -11.59 -10.33 6.20
C THR A 70 -12.11 -11.69 6.70
N GLY A 71 -11.20 -12.59 7.12
CA GLY A 71 -11.54 -13.89 7.70
C GLY A 71 -12.28 -13.76 9.04
N HIS A 72 -11.92 -12.79 9.87
CA HIS A 72 -12.63 -12.47 11.11
C HIS A 72 -14.07 -12.03 10.86
N VAL A 73 -14.26 -11.11 9.91
CA VAL A 73 -15.59 -10.62 9.49
C VAL A 73 -16.40 -11.77 8.91
N ALA A 74 -15.80 -12.62 8.08
CA ALA A 74 -16.45 -13.80 7.53
C ALA A 74 -16.89 -14.80 8.63
N SER A 75 -16.07 -15.10 9.62
CA SER A 75 -16.44 -15.96 10.75
C SER A 75 -17.56 -15.38 11.61
N GLY A 76 -17.49 -14.08 11.91
CA GLY A 76 -18.55 -13.37 12.61
C GLY A 76 -19.88 -13.45 11.86
N LEU A 77 -19.83 -13.26 10.53
CA LEU A 77 -20.98 -13.42 9.66
C LEU A 77 -21.52 -14.86 9.69
N MET A 78 -20.68 -15.86 9.50
CA MET A 78 -21.11 -17.27 9.52
C MET A 78 -21.78 -17.65 10.85
N THR A 79 -21.29 -17.09 11.97
CA THR A 79 -21.88 -17.31 13.29
C THR A 79 -23.25 -16.64 13.41
N PHE A 80 -23.37 -15.39 12.94
CA PHE A 80 -24.65 -14.68 12.88
C PHE A 80 -25.68 -15.45 12.04
N LEU A 81 -25.27 -15.94 10.86
CA LEU A 81 -26.13 -16.72 9.97
C LEU A 81 -26.53 -18.08 10.57
N ALA A 82 -25.63 -18.76 11.26
CA ALA A 82 -25.96 -19.99 11.97
C ALA A 82 -26.99 -19.74 13.09
N GLY A 83 -26.87 -18.61 13.81
CA GLY A 83 -27.87 -18.18 14.80
C GLY A 83 -29.23 -17.90 14.17
N LEU A 84 -29.25 -17.19 13.03
CA LEU A 84 -30.48 -16.91 12.28
C LEU A 84 -31.14 -18.20 11.76
N ALA A 85 -30.34 -19.14 11.24
CA ALA A 85 -30.81 -20.46 10.81
C ALA A 85 -31.40 -21.28 11.99
N LEU A 86 -30.81 -21.20 13.18
CA LEU A 86 -31.34 -21.85 14.38
C LEU A 86 -32.70 -21.26 14.78
N VAL A 87 -32.84 -19.92 14.75
CA VAL A 87 -34.13 -19.25 15.02
C VAL A 87 -35.18 -19.71 14.02
N PHE A 88 -34.81 -19.85 12.75
CA PHE A 88 -35.70 -20.33 11.69
C PHE A 88 -36.13 -21.78 11.92
N LEU A 89 -35.19 -22.65 12.29
CA LEU A 89 -35.47 -24.05 12.61
C LEU A 89 -36.41 -24.17 13.82
N LEU A 90 -36.17 -23.40 14.88
CA LEU A 90 -37.06 -23.35 16.05
C LEU A 90 -38.45 -22.82 15.69
N SER A 91 -38.53 -21.80 14.82
CA SER A 91 -39.81 -21.28 14.31
C SER A 91 -40.57 -22.32 13.49
N ALA A 92 -39.87 -23.08 12.65
CA ALA A 92 -40.45 -24.16 11.87
C ALA A 92 -40.99 -25.29 12.74
N VAL A 93 -40.26 -25.67 13.79
CA VAL A 93 -40.72 -26.65 14.79
C VAL A 93 -41.96 -26.12 15.53
N TYR A 94 -41.95 -24.85 15.93
CA TYR A 94 -43.07 -24.24 16.67
C TYR A 94 -44.35 -24.08 15.81
N LYS A 95 -44.22 -23.63 14.56
CA LYS A 95 -45.35 -23.39 13.65
C LYS A 95 -45.71 -24.59 12.77
N GLY A 96 -44.94 -25.68 12.83
CA GLY A 96 -45.08 -26.84 11.94
C GLY A 96 -44.72 -26.58 10.47
N SER A 97 -44.22 -25.38 10.13
CA SER A 97 -43.81 -25.01 8.77
C SER A 97 -42.83 -23.83 8.79
N LEU A 98 -41.95 -23.76 7.79
CA LEU A 98 -41.00 -22.67 7.60
C LEU A 98 -41.55 -21.70 6.53
N PRO A 99 -41.90 -20.45 6.85
CA PRO A 99 -42.43 -19.51 5.86
C PRO A 99 -41.41 -19.25 4.74
N LEU A 100 -41.84 -19.34 3.48
CA LEU A 100 -40.98 -19.13 2.31
C LEU A 100 -40.31 -17.74 2.32
N GLU A 101 -41.05 -16.70 2.71
CA GLU A 101 -40.54 -15.33 2.85
C GLU A 101 -39.35 -15.24 3.82
N LEU A 102 -39.39 -16.03 4.90
CA LEU A 102 -38.33 -16.08 5.90
C LEU A 102 -37.07 -16.75 5.34
N VAL A 103 -37.25 -17.82 4.55
CA VAL A 103 -36.14 -18.50 3.85
C VAL A 103 -35.49 -17.56 2.85
N VAL A 104 -36.30 -16.94 2.01
CA VAL A 104 -35.85 -16.03 0.95
C VAL A 104 -35.14 -14.82 1.54
N GLY A 105 -35.70 -14.20 2.58
CA GLY A 105 -35.05 -13.12 3.32
C GLY A 105 -33.72 -13.54 3.95
N GLY A 106 -33.66 -14.74 4.55
CA GLY A 106 -32.43 -15.29 5.11
C GLY A 106 -31.33 -15.54 4.07
N VAL A 107 -31.69 -16.13 2.93
CA VAL A 107 -30.76 -16.37 1.81
C VAL A 107 -30.29 -15.04 1.23
N GLY A 108 -31.19 -14.06 1.06
CA GLY A 108 -30.86 -12.73 0.60
C GLY A 108 -29.85 -12.04 1.51
N VAL A 109 -30.14 -11.97 2.81
CA VAL A 109 -29.26 -11.34 3.81
C VAL A 109 -27.89 -12.03 3.86
N THR A 110 -27.88 -13.36 3.82
CA THR A 110 -26.65 -14.17 3.74
C THR A 110 -25.82 -13.77 2.53
N TYR A 111 -26.45 -13.73 1.35
CA TYR A 111 -25.81 -13.37 0.10
C TYR A 111 -25.23 -11.94 0.14
N GLY A 112 -26.06 -10.95 0.50
CA GLY A 112 -25.70 -9.54 0.50
C GLY A 112 -24.54 -9.23 1.45
N ILE A 113 -24.54 -9.81 2.66
CA ILE A 113 -23.45 -9.56 3.61
C ILE A 113 -22.18 -10.33 3.22
N SER A 114 -22.29 -11.51 2.60
CA SER A 114 -21.12 -12.30 2.15
C SER A 114 -20.37 -11.63 0.98
N LEU A 115 -21.04 -10.79 0.20
CA LEU A 115 -20.38 -10.01 -0.85
C LEU A 115 -19.41 -8.97 -0.30
N PHE A 116 -19.65 -8.43 0.90
CA PHE A 116 -18.79 -7.41 1.50
C PHE A 116 -17.34 -7.89 1.68
N PRO A 117 -17.03 -8.98 2.40
CA PRO A 117 -15.66 -9.47 2.54
C PRO A 117 -15.05 -9.93 1.20
N PHE A 118 -15.85 -10.41 0.26
CA PHE A 118 -15.37 -10.78 -1.07
C PHE A 118 -14.89 -9.55 -1.88
N PHE A 119 -15.69 -8.49 -1.92
CA PHE A 119 -15.33 -7.25 -2.62
C PHE A 119 -14.16 -6.54 -1.96
N THR A 120 -14.25 -6.32 -0.65
CA THR A 120 -13.27 -5.55 0.13
C THR A 120 -11.97 -6.29 0.41
N GLY A 121 -12.04 -7.60 0.65
CA GLY A 121 -10.89 -8.41 1.05
C GLY A 121 -10.21 -9.13 -0.11
N ILE A 122 -10.91 -9.40 -1.22
CA ILE A 122 -10.41 -10.18 -2.35
C ILE A 122 -10.32 -9.32 -3.63
N LEU A 123 -11.45 -8.90 -4.20
CA LEU A 123 -11.46 -8.27 -5.52
C LEU A 123 -10.74 -6.91 -5.55
N PHE A 124 -11.09 -6.00 -4.64
CA PHE A 124 -10.55 -4.65 -4.65
C PHE A 124 -9.04 -4.60 -4.35
N PRO A 125 -8.51 -5.31 -3.33
CA PRO A 125 -7.07 -5.33 -3.11
C PRO A 125 -6.30 -5.91 -4.29
N ASP A 126 -6.86 -6.90 -5.01
CA ASP A 126 -6.22 -7.43 -6.22
C ASP A 126 -6.15 -6.39 -7.34
N VAL A 127 -7.18 -5.56 -7.50
CA VAL A 127 -7.17 -4.41 -8.43
C VAL A 127 -6.10 -3.40 -8.04
N VAL A 128 -6.00 -3.08 -6.74
CA VAL A 128 -5.01 -2.14 -6.21
C VAL A 128 -3.59 -2.68 -6.44
N LEU A 129 -3.31 -3.92 -6.03
CA LEU A 129 -1.99 -4.56 -6.16
C LEU A 129 -1.51 -4.62 -7.61
N LYS A 130 -2.40 -4.86 -8.58
CA LYS A 130 -2.05 -4.84 -10.03
C LYS A 130 -1.72 -3.45 -10.57
N ARG A 131 -1.92 -2.38 -9.78
CA ARG A 131 -1.77 -1.00 -10.23
C ARG A 131 -0.72 -0.19 -9.48
N ILE A 132 -0.29 -0.66 -8.30
CA ILE A 132 0.79 -0.04 -7.52
C ILE A 132 2.05 -0.01 -8.40
N PRO A 133 2.59 1.16 -8.79
CA PRO A 133 3.82 1.21 -9.54
C PRO A 133 5.03 0.79 -8.68
N PRO A 134 6.08 0.23 -9.30
CA PRO A 134 7.35 0.01 -8.63
C PRO A 134 8.18 1.30 -8.54
N ILE A 135 9.08 1.36 -7.57
CA ILE A 135 10.18 2.33 -7.51
C ILE A 135 11.47 1.52 -7.61
N ARG A 136 12.34 1.86 -8.56
CA ARG A 136 13.63 1.17 -8.69
C ARG A 136 14.78 2.09 -8.36
N LEU A 137 15.58 1.69 -7.39
CA LEU A 137 16.82 2.35 -7.00
C LEU A 137 17.98 1.80 -7.84
N HIS A 138 18.93 2.65 -8.22
CA HIS A 138 20.18 2.23 -8.84
C HIS A 138 21.38 2.89 -8.17
N ARG A 139 22.07 2.14 -7.31
CA ARG A 139 23.15 2.69 -6.46
C ARG A 139 24.33 3.23 -7.24
N GLN A 140 24.77 2.51 -8.27
CA GLN A 140 25.96 2.87 -9.04
C GLN A 140 25.76 4.12 -9.91
N ARG A 141 24.52 4.37 -10.36
CA ARG A 141 24.11 5.61 -11.05
C ARG A 141 23.78 6.73 -10.07
N ARG A 142 23.49 6.41 -8.81
CA ARG A 142 22.90 7.31 -7.82
C ARG A 142 21.62 7.95 -8.38
N GLU A 143 20.73 7.12 -8.89
CA GLU A 143 19.45 7.53 -9.49
C GLU A 143 18.31 6.63 -8.98
N VAL A 144 17.11 7.20 -8.95
CA VAL A 144 15.86 6.53 -8.56
C VAL A 144 14.83 6.70 -9.66
N ALA A 145 14.30 5.59 -10.14
CA ALA A 145 13.27 5.55 -11.14
C ALA A 145 11.89 5.51 -10.48
N PHE A 146 11.13 6.59 -10.66
CA PHE A 146 9.73 6.69 -10.23
C PHE A 146 8.80 6.57 -11.43
N VAL A 147 7.67 5.90 -11.28
CA VAL A 147 6.60 5.94 -12.27
C VAL A 147 5.64 7.07 -11.91
N VAL A 148 5.50 8.05 -12.79
CA VAL A 148 4.65 9.24 -12.62
C VAL A 148 3.57 9.25 -13.69
N ASP A 149 2.51 10.01 -13.45
CA ASP A 149 1.57 10.37 -14.51
C ASP A 149 2.16 11.50 -15.38
N ALA A 150 1.95 11.43 -16.71
CA ALA A 150 2.44 12.46 -17.62
C ALA A 150 1.86 13.85 -17.24
N PRO A 151 2.72 14.88 -17.07
CA PRO A 151 2.29 16.21 -16.65
C PRO A 151 1.39 16.88 -17.69
N GLY A 152 0.45 17.71 -17.20
CA GLY A 152 -0.36 18.61 -18.04
C GLY A 152 -1.61 18.01 -18.69
N ARG A 153 -1.85 16.69 -18.60
CA ARG A 153 -3.11 16.06 -19.05
C ARG A 153 -3.96 15.68 -17.84
N ARG A 154 -5.20 16.18 -17.80
CA ARG A 154 -6.18 15.85 -16.75
C ARG A 154 -7.08 14.73 -17.25
N PHE A 155 -7.28 13.72 -16.41
CA PHE A 155 -8.23 12.65 -16.62
C PHE A 155 -9.27 12.66 -15.52
N TRP A 156 -10.54 12.68 -15.90
CA TRP A 156 -11.64 12.97 -14.98
C TRP A 156 -12.28 11.71 -14.36
N LEU A 157 -12.05 10.53 -14.93
CA LEU A 157 -12.59 9.29 -14.35
C LEU A 157 -11.94 9.00 -12.98
N PRO A 158 -12.71 8.51 -11.99
CA PRO A 158 -12.16 8.07 -10.71
C PRO A 158 -11.09 7.01 -10.89
N ASP A 159 -9.96 7.15 -10.19
CA ASP A 159 -8.93 6.11 -10.20
C ASP A 159 -9.51 4.76 -9.74
N PRO A 160 -9.17 3.61 -10.36
CA PRO A 160 -9.68 2.30 -9.94
C PRO A 160 -9.34 1.92 -8.50
N THR A 161 -8.35 2.57 -7.89
CA THR A 161 -7.98 2.43 -6.46
C THR A 161 -8.78 3.36 -5.54
N ASN A 162 -9.70 4.17 -6.08
CA ASN A 162 -10.55 5.04 -5.27
C ASN A 162 -11.52 4.20 -4.42
N MET A 163 -11.41 4.34 -3.10
CA MET A 163 -12.20 3.58 -2.14
C MET A 163 -13.71 3.83 -2.28
N TRP A 164 -14.14 5.01 -2.71
CA TRP A 164 -15.55 5.31 -2.96
C TRP A 164 -16.11 4.52 -4.14
N LEU A 165 -15.28 4.25 -5.14
CA LEU A 165 -15.68 3.45 -6.30
C LEU A 165 -15.99 2.01 -5.86
N MET A 166 -15.14 1.46 -4.99
CA MET A 166 -15.38 0.15 -4.35
C MET A 166 -16.64 0.18 -3.48
N ALA A 167 -16.79 1.18 -2.61
CA ALA A 167 -17.93 1.25 -1.69
C ALA A 167 -19.27 1.31 -2.43
N ILE A 168 -19.37 2.14 -3.48
CA ILE A 168 -20.58 2.30 -4.28
C ILE A 168 -20.88 1.02 -5.08
N SER A 169 -19.90 0.45 -5.77
CA SER A 169 -20.11 -0.78 -6.55
C SER A 169 -20.48 -1.97 -5.68
N GLY A 170 -19.84 -2.11 -4.51
CA GLY A 170 -20.18 -3.14 -3.53
C GLY A 170 -21.60 -2.97 -2.97
N ALA A 171 -22.02 -1.74 -2.65
CA ALA A 171 -23.38 -1.46 -2.17
C ALA A 171 -24.46 -1.75 -3.23
N ILE A 172 -24.21 -1.39 -4.49
CA ILE A 172 -25.11 -1.72 -5.60
C ILE A 172 -25.20 -3.23 -5.79
N ALA A 173 -24.07 -3.94 -5.79
CA ALA A 173 -24.04 -5.39 -5.93
C ALA A 173 -24.81 -6.11 -4.81
N ALA A 174 -24.59 -5.69 -3.55
CA ALA A 174 -25.32 -6.22 -2.41
C ALA A 174 -26.83 -5.96 -2.53
N SER A 175 -27.23 -4.72 -2.83
CA SER A 175 -28.65 -4.33 -2.87
C SER A 175 -29.41 -5.01 -4.01
N THR A 176 -28.81 -5.06 -5.21
CA THR A 176 -29.45 -5.69 -6.38
C THR A 176 -29.53 -7.20 -6.25
N GLY A 177 -28.54 -7.85 -5.63
CA GLY A 177 -28.59 -9.28 -5.33
C GLY A 177 -29.66 -9.61 -4.28
N LEU A 178 -29.79 -8.78 -3.24
CA LEU A 178 -30.85 -8.89 -2.24
C LEU A 178 -32.25 -8.82 -2.88
N ILE A 179 -32.47 -7.80 -3.72
CA ILE A 179 -33.75 -7.62 -4.44
C ILE A 179 -34.00 -8.82 -5.36
N PHE A 180 -33.00 -9.24 -6.15
CA PHE A 180 -33.17 -10.38 -7.04
C PHE A 180 -33.58 -11.65 -6.29
N ILE A 181 -32.95 -11.95 -5.16
CA ILE A 181 -33.29 -13.12 -4.34
C ILE A 181 -34.72 -12.98 -3.80
N ALA A 182 -35.09 -11.80 -3.29
CA ALA A 182 -36.42 -11.53 -2.74
C ALA A 182 -37.54 -11.74 -3.77
N GLU A 183 -37.34 -11.30 -5.00
CA GLU A 183 -38.34 -11.32 -6.07
C GLU A 183 -38.33 -12.62 -6.89
N SER A 184 -37.27 -13.43 -6.77
CA SER A 184 -37.13 -14.68 -7.53
C SER A 184 -38.28 -15.68 -7.38
N PRO A 185 -38.93 -15.86 -6.21
CA PRO A 185 -40.05 -16.80 -6.08
C PRO A 185 -41.28 -16.36 -6.87
N GLU A 186 -41.60 -15.06 -6.86
CA GLU A 186 -42.73 -14.50 -7.61
C GLU A 186 -42.46 -14.54 -9.12
N TRP A 187 -41.21 -14.31 -9.54
CA TRP A 187 -40.82 -14.45 -10.94
C TRP A 187 -40.98 -15.88 -11.47
N MET A 188 -40.60 -16.89 -10.68
CA MET A 188 -40.73 -18.29 -11.07
C MET A 188 -42.18 -18.73 -11.24
N THR A 189 -43.13 -18.09 -10.55
CA THR A 189 -44.56 -18.37 -10.67
C THR A 189 -45.23 -17.51 -11.75
N ASN A 190 -44.69 -16.33 -12.07
CA ASN A 190 -45.19 -15.43 -13.11
C ASN A 190 -44.06 -14.80 -13.97
N PRO A 191 -43.61 -15.51 -15.02
CA PRO A 191 -42.42 -15.13 -15.80
C PRO A 191 -42.65 -13.94 -16.74
N ASP A 192 -43.87 -13.44 -16.91
CA ASP A 192 -44.18 -12.30 -17.78
C ASP A 192 -43.68 -10.95 -17.21
N THR A 193 -43.19 -10.95 -15.97
CA THR A 193 -42.61 -9.78 -15.31
C THR A 193 -41.15 -9.56 -15.74
N ALA A 194 -40.88 -8.46 -16.45
CA ALA A 194 -39.52 -8.10 -16.87
C ALA A 194 -38.62 -7.59 -15.73
N PHE A 195 -39.19 -7.31 -14.55
CA PHE A 195 -38.51 -6.64 -13.45
C PHE A 195 -37.36 -7.47 -12.83
N PRO A 196 -37.54 -8.76 -12.47
CA PRO A 196 -36.49 -9.60 -11.88
C PRO A 196 -35.29 -9.81 -12.83
N LEU A 197 -35.55 -9.93 -14.13
CA LEU A 197 -34.49 -10.03 -15.15
C LEU A 197 -33.66 -8.75 -15.25
N LYS A 198 -34.29 -7.56 -15.20
CA LYS A 198 -33.56 -6.29 -15.21
C LYS A 198 -32.68 -6.15 -13.97
N VAL A 199 -33.20 -6.51 -12.78
CA VAL A 199 -32.42 -6.47 -11.54
C VAL A 199 -31.24 -7.45 -11.61
N LEU A 200 -31.44 -8.66 -12.14
CA LEU A 200 -30.37 -9.63 -12.35
C LEU A 200 -29.27 -9.08 -13.27
N LEU A 201 -29.64 -8.41 -14.37
CA LEU A 201 -28.67 -7.81 -15.29
C LEU A 201 -27.87 -6.68 -14.62
N ILE A 202 -28.53 -5.81 -13.84
CA ILE A 202 -27.84 -4.77 -13.05
C ILE A 202 -26.89 -5.43 -12.04
N HIS A 203 -27.33 -6.50 -11.40
CA HIS A 203 -26.54 -7.23 -10.44
C HIS A 203 -25.28 -7.84 -11.08
N ILE A 204 -25.42 -8.56 -12.20
CA ILE A 204 -24.28 -9.09 -12.97
C ILE A 204 -23.34 -7.96 -13.41
N ALA A 205 -23.88 -6.85 -13.92
CA ALA A 205 -23.08 -5.70 -14.33
C ALA A 205 -22.30 -5.09 -13.15
N SER A 206 -22.92 -5.01 -11.97
CA SER A 206 -22.26 -4.50 -10.75
C SER A 206 -21.15 -5.43 -10.25
N LEU A 207 -21.32 -6.75 -10.36
CA LEU A 207 -20.28 -7.75 -10.05
C LEU A 207 -19.10 -7.67 -11.03
N ALA A 208 -19.40 -7.45 -12.31
CA ALA A 208 -18.39 -7.31 -13.36
C ALA A 208 -17.69 -5.94 -13.34
N PHE A 209 -18.25 -4.94 -12.66
CA PHE A 209 -17.75 -3.57 -12.69
C PHE A 209 -16.31 -3.47 -12.17
N LEU A 210 -16.01 -3.94 -10.95
CA LEU A 210 -14.66 -3.83 -10.38
C LEU A 210 -13.56 -4.55 -11.17
N PRO A 211 -13.75 -5.78 -11.70
CA PRO A 211 -12.72 -6.40 -12.53
C PRO A 211 -12.57 -5.75 -13.91
N LEU A 212 -13.62 -5.17 -14.49
CA LEU A 212 -13.59 -4.62 -15.85
C LEU A 212 -13.28 -3.12 -15.93
N TYR A 213 -13.72 -2.34 -14.94
CA TYR A 213 -13.49 -0.90 -14.87
C TYR A 213 -12.01 -0.50 -14.97
N PRO A 214 -11.06 -1.20 -14.32
CA PRO A 214 -9.62 -1.00 -14.51
C PRO A 214 -9.19 -0.97 -15.98
N HIS A 215 -9.64 -1.95 -16.78
CA HIS A 215 -9.29 -2.05 -18.19
C HIS A 215 -9.94 -0.94 -19.02
N PHE A 216 -11.20 -0.62 -18.73
CA PHE A 216 -11.89 0.52 -19.35
C PHE A 216 -11.21 1.85 -19.02
N TYR A 217 -10.79 2.03 -17.76
CA TYR A 217 -10.06 3.21 -17.29
C TYR A 217 -8.74 3.39 -18.04
N ASP A 218 -7.94 2.33 -18.20
CA ASP A 218 -6.67 2.39 -18.93
C ASP A 218 -6.87 2.64 -20.43
N PHE A 219 -7.90 2.02 -21.03
CA PHE A 219 -8.28 2.28 -22.40
C PHE A 219 -8.61 3.77 -22.61
N CYS A 220 -9.44 4.35 -21.75
CA CYS A 220 -9.79 5.76 -21.79
C CYS A 220 -8.56 6.66 -21.56
N ARG A 221 -7.65 6.32 -20.62
CA ARG A 221 -6.38 7.04 -20.42
C ARG A 221 -5.50 7.02 -21.65
N LYS A 222 -5.45 5.89 -22.36
CA LYS A 222 -4.69 5.75 -23.60
C LYS A 222 -5.26 6.64 -24.70
N LEU A 223 -6.58 6.74 -24.84
CA LEU A 223 -7.22 7.61 -25.82
C LEU A 223 -6.90 9.09 -25.61
N VAL A 224 -6.81 9.55 -24.36
CA VAL A 224 -6.41 10.93 -24.03
C VAL A 224 -4.89 11.11 -23.95
N GLY A 225 -4.11 10.06 -24.22
CA GLY A 225 -2.65 10.02 -24.14
C GLY A 225 -2.06 10.36 -22.77
N GLN A 226 -2.79 10.08 -21.69
CA GLN A 226 -2.31 10.21 -20.32
C GLN A 226 -1.69 8.89 -19.84
N GLN A 227 -0.53 8.55 -20.41
CA GLN A 227 0.21 7.36 -20.04
C GLN A 227 1.13 7.62 -18.85
N ARG A 228 1.44 6.55 -18.13
CA ARG A 228 2.49 6.57 -17.11
C ARG A 228 3.84 6.67 -17.80
N GLN A 229 4.77 7.38 -17.18
CA GLN A 229 6.16 7.47 -17.63
C GLN A 229 7.09 7.26 -16.44
N THR A 230 8.27 6.76 -16.72
CA THR A 230 9.31 6.63 -15.70
C THR A 230 10.17 7.88 -15.70
N VAL A 231 10.36 8.48 -14.54
CA VAL A 231 11.21 9.65 -14.32
C VAL A 231 12.44 9.20 -13.54
N LEU A 232 13.63 9.56 -14.01
CA LEU A 232 14.90 9.29 -13.35
C LEU A 232 15.29 10.49 -12.50
N VAL A 233 15.20 10.34 -11.17
CA VAL A 233 15.52 11.37 -10.19
C VAL A 233 16.89 11.08 -9.59
N PRO A 234 17.83 12.04 -9.55
CA PRO A 234 19.08 11.89 -8.83
C PRO A 234 18.81 11.52 -7.38
N TRP A 235 19.59 10.59 -6.82
CA TRP A 235 19.42 10.10 -5.45
C TRP A 235 19.45 11.23 -4.41
N GLU A 236 20.23 12.28 -4.68
CA GLU A 236 20.37 13.46 -3.82
C GLU A 236 19.17 14.42 -3.87
N ASP A 237 18.31 14.30 -4.90
CA ASP A 237 17.08 15.10 -5.05
C ASP A 237 15.85 14.39 -4.46
N VAL A 238 15.94 13.09 -4.17
CA VAL A 238 14.79 12.30 -3.71
C VAL A 238 14.29 12.84 -2.38
N ILE A 239 12.97 13.04 -2.27
CA ILE A 239 12.36 13.49 -1.02
C ILE A 239 11.99 12.27 -0.18
N ALA A 240 12.42 12.27 1.07
CA ALA A 240 12.05 11.29 2.07
C ALA A 240 11.49 12.03 3.28
N VAL A 241 10.25 11.73 3.66
CA VAL A 241 9.58 12.39 4.78
C VAL A 241 8.91 11.36 5.66
N CYS A 242 8.89 11.64 6.96
CA CYS A 242 8.11 10.91 7.94
C CYS A 242 6.97 11.80 8.41
N GLY A 243 5.72 11.37 8.25
CA GLY A 243 4.55 12.16 8.62
C GLY A 243 3.58 11.36 9.49
N PHE A 244 3.14 11.95 10.59
CA PHE A 244 1.97 11.49 11.32
C PHE A 244 0.71 12.04 10.65
N ASN A 245 0.04 11.18 9.90
CA ASN A 245 -1.14 11.54 9.11
C ASN A 245 -2.19 10.42 9.16
N PRO A 246 -3.45 10.72 8.82
CA PRO A 246 -4.42 9.68 8.49
C PRO A 246 -3.83 8.81 7.36
N SER A 247 -3.58 7.54 7.66
CA SER A 247 -3.06 6.56 6.71
C SER A 247 -4.22 5.72 6.15
N LEU A 248 -4.17 5.51 4.84
CA LEU A 248 -5.01 4.57 4.10
C LEU A 248 -4.06 3.52 3.52
N SER A 249 -4.02 2.32 4.09
CA SER A 249 -3.32 1.20 3.47
C SER A 249 -4.25 0.51 2.46
N ALA A 250 -3.68 -0.17 1.45
CA ALA A 250 -4.43 -1.00 0.50
C ALA A 250 -5.27 -2.11 1.17
N GLY A 251 -5.07 -2.31 2.48
CA GLY A 251 -5.76 -3.22 3.37
C GLY A 251 -7.03 -2.70 4.05
N GLY A 252 -7.40 -1.44 3.83
CA GLY A 252 -8.72 -0.92 4.18
C GLY A 252 -9.00 -0.81 5.68
N VAL A 253 -8.28 0.05 6.39
CA VAL A 253 -8.78 0.77 7.58
C VAL A 253 -8.10 2.14 7.62
N THR A 254 -8.87 3.22 7.77
CA THR A 254 -8.35 4.56 8.09
C THR A 254 -7.82 4.56 9.52
N GLY A 255 -6.52 4.71 9.70
CA GLY A 255 -5.90 4.88 11.02
C GLY A 255 -4.94 6.07 11.02
N PHE A 256 -4.86 6.81 12.13
CA PHE A 256 -3.74 7.72 12.32
C PHE A 256 -2.47 6.91 12.55
N GLY A 257 -1.43 7.18 11.78
CA GLY A 257 -0.20 6.42 11.86
C GLY A 257 0.99 7.23 11.40
N TRP A 258 2.16 6.83 11.88
CA TRP A 258 3.43 7.30 11.34
C TRP A 258 3.66 6.64 9.99
N ASN A 259 3.80 7.46 8.96
CA ASN A 259 4.07 7.00 7.60
C ASN A 259 5.45 7.48 7.15
N PHE A 260 6.17 6.61 6.48
CA PHE A 260 7.33 6.95 5.68
C PHE A 260 6.88 7.16 4.24
N ALA A 261 7.33 8.25 3.62
CA ALA A 261 7.08 8.54 2.22
C ALA A 261 8.38 8.80 1.46
N LEU A 262 8.53 8.15 0.31
CA LEU A 262 9.63 8.36 -0.63
C LEU A 262 9.04 8.84 -1.96
N MET A 263 9.38 10.06 -2.38
CA MET A 263 8.69 10.74 -3.48
C MET A 263 9.67 11.51 -4.39
N PRO A 264 9.35 11.64 -5.69
CA PRO A 264 10.08 12.53 -6.58
C PRO A 264 9.63 13.98 -6.38
N PRO A 265 10.55 14.95 -6.20
CA PRO A 265 10.19 16.37 -6.18
C PRO A 265 9.66 16.82 -7.55
N ASP A 266 8.80 17.84 -7.56
CA ASP A 266 8.42 18.57 -8.76
C ASP A 266 9.49 19.65 -9.07
N PRO A 267 10.24 19.54 -10.19
CA PRO A 267 11.28 20.50 -10.53
C PRO A 267 10.74 21.89 -10.89
N GLU A 268 9.48 22.00 -11.29
CA GLU A 268 8.83 23.28 -11.64
C GLU A 268 8.17 23.94 -10.43
N ARG A 269 7.76 23.15 -9.42
CA ARG A 269 7.02 23.61 -8.25
C ARG A 269 7.71 23.19 -6.95
N PRO A 270 8.60 24.05 -6.40
CA PRO A 270 9.25 23.77 -5.12
C PRO A 270 8.25 23.45 -4.01
N GLY A 271 8.53 22.42 -3.23
CA GLY A 271 7.67 21.95 -2.14
C GLY A 271 6.55 21.00 -2.59
N TYR A 272 6.37 20.77 -3.88
CA TYR A 272 5.43 19.78 -4.43
C TYR A 272 6.16 18.55 -4.97
N THR A 273 5.42 17.46 -5.16
CA THR A 273 5.91 16.20 -5.73
C THR A 273 5.21 15.91 -7.05
N LEU A 274 5.85 15.12 -7.91
CA LEU A 274 5.22 14.72 -9.17
C LEU A 274 3.98 13.84 -8.90
N PRO A 275 2.86 14.08 -9.60
CA PRO A 275 1.61 13.39 -9.34
C PRO A 275 1.69 11.91 -9.70
N GLY A 276 1.01 11.08 -8.90
CA GLY A 276 0.89 9.64 -9.14
C GLY A 276 2.16 8.83 -8.86
N ALA A 277 3.16 9.42 -8.21
CA ALA A 277 4.43 8.78 -7.93
C ALA A 277 4.79 8.75 -6.44
N GLY A 278 5.75 7.89 -6.12
CA GLY A 278 6.25 7.66 -4.78
C GLY A 278 5.55 6.51 -4.06
N ILE A 279 5.98 6.27 -2.83
CA ILE A 279 5.44 5.24 -1.95
C ILE A 279 5.19 5.88 -0.59
N ILE A 280 4.06 5.54 0.04
CA ILE A 280 3.69 5.98 1.38
C ILE A 280 3.27 4.75 2.16
N VAL A 281 3.96 4.45 3.26
CA VAL A 281 3.77 3.22 4.05
C VAL A 281 3.84 3.49 5.53
N GLY A 282 3.03 2.75 6.30
CA GLY A 282 3.07 2.81 7.77
C GLY A 282 4.35 2.18 8.32
N VAL A 283 4.94 2.81 9.33
CA VAL A 283 6.22 2.39 9.93
C VAL A 283 6.17 2.32 11.46
N GLY A 284 4.98 2.34 12.05
CA GLY A 284 4.74 2.14 13.49
C GLY A 284 5.24 3.25 14.42
N GLY A 285 6.13 4.14 13.96
CA GLY A 285 6.69 5.25 14.73
C GLY A 285 7.78 5.99 13.96
N LEU A 286 8.19 7.15 14.47
CA LEU A 286 9.35 7.88 13.96
C LEU A 286 10.65 7.03 13.94
N PRO A 287 10.97 6.22 14.98
CA PRO A 287 12.14 5.32 14.92
C PRO A 287 12.06 4.31 13.77
N GLY A 288 10.86 3.78 13.47
CA GLY A 288 10.66 2.87 12.34
C GLY A 288 10.84 3.57 10.99
N ALA A 289 10.46 4.84 10.87
CA ALA A 289 10.72 5.64 9.68
C ALA A 289 12.21 5.89 9.46
N LEU A 290 12.95 6.21 10.53
CA LEU A 290 14.41 6.39 10.48
C LEU A 290 15.11 5.08 10.11
N ALA A 291 14.67 3.95 10.66
CA ALA A 291 15.18 2.62 10.31
C ALA A 291 14.92 2.25 8.85
N GLN A 292 13.72 2.52 8.34
CA GLN A 292 13.36 2.31 6.92
C GLN A 292 14.20 3.19 5.99
N TRP A 293 14.40 4.45 6.37
CA TRP A 293 15.24 5.37 5.61
C TRP A 293 16.70 4.91 5.58
N GLU A 294 17.27 4.55 6.74
CA GLU A 294 18.64 4.02 6.82
C GLU A 294 18.79 2.71 6.05
N TYR A 295 17.76 1.86 6.00
CA TYR A 295 17.76 0.66 5.16
C TYR A 295 17.99 1.02 3.67
N ILE A 296 17.17 1.94 3.14
CA ILE A 296 17.27 2.39 1.75
C ILE A 296 18.60 3.12 1.50
N ARG A 297 19.00 4.01 2.41
CA ARG A 297 20.23 4.80 2.31
C ARG A 297 21.47 3.92 2.32
N ARG A 298 21.57 2.95 3.24
CA ARG A 298 22.72 2.03 3.32
C ARG A 298 22.82 1.17 2.06
N PHE A 299 21.71 0.73 1.49
CA PHE A 299 21.74 0.06 0.18
C PHE A 299 22.36 0.95 -0.91
N MET A 300 21.93 2.22 -0.99
CA MET A 300 22.40 3.17 -2.00
C MET A 300 23.87 3.58 -1.80
N GLU A 301 24.29 3.83 -0.57
CA GLU A 301 25.63 4.36 -0.25
C GLU A 301 26.68 3.25 -0.04
N GLU A 302 26.33 2.18 0.68
CA GLU A 302 27.27 1.16 1.18
C GLU A 302 27.11 -0.16 0.39
N GLY A 303 25.90 -0.48 -0.08
CA GLY A 303 25.59 -1.64 -0.91
C GLY A 303 24.72 -2.69 -0.22
N PRO A 304 24.39 -3.80 -0.90
CA PRO A 304 23.49 -4.83 -0.38
C PRO A 304 24.03 -5.58 0.86
N GLU A 305 25.34 -5.59 1.07
CA GLU A 305 25.94 -6.23 2.25
C GLU A 305 25.74 -5.41 3.55
N ALA A 306 25.36 -4.13 3.42
CA ALA A 306 25.17 -3.22 4.55
C ALA A 306 23.74 -3.24 5.11
N ILE A 307 22.81 -3.91 4.42
CA ILE A 307 21.40 -4.03 4.82
C ILE A 307 21.11 -5.41 5.40
N THR A 308 20.17 -5.47 6.32
CA THR A 308 19.67 -6.74 6.83
C THR A 308 18.79 -7.42 5.77
N PRO A 309 18.76 -8.77 5.69
CA PRO A 309 17.79 -9.44 4.85
C PRO A 309 16.36 -9.03 5.23
N SER A 310 15.56 -8.62 4.25
CA SER A 310 14.16 -8.26 4.50
C SER A 310 13.39 -9.46 5.05
N ALA A 311 12.78 -9.29 6.22
CA ALA A 311 11.96 -10.33 6.82
C ALA A 311 10.70 -10.50 5.98
N ARG A 312 10.58 -11.66 5.31
CA ARG A 312 9.35 -12.04 4.60
C ARG A 312 8.32 -12.54 5.60
N GLU A 313 7.72 -11.61 6.33
CA GLU A 313 6.69 -11.90 7.35
C GLU A 313 5.31 -12.21 6.74
N TRP A 314 5.32 -12.81 5.56
CA TRP A 314 4.15 -13.15 4.77
C TRP A 314 4.30 -14.57 4.21
N GLY A 315 3.18 -15.21 3.91
CA GLY A 315 3.16 -16.57 3.37
C GLY A 315 3.09 -17.68 4.39
N VAL A 316 2.98 -18.92 3.88
CA VAL A 316 2.64 -20.10 4.69
C VAL A 316 3.80 -20.53 5.58
N GLU A 317 5.04 -20.39 5.13
CA GLU A 317 6.23 -20.71 5.93
C GLU A 317 6.31 -19.85 7.19
N TRP A 318 6.03 -18.55 7.07
CA TRP A 318 5.99 -17.64 8.22
C TRP A 318 4.88 -18.03 9.22
N TYR A 319 3.70 -18.38 8.71
CA TYR A 319 2.60 -18.90 9.54
C TYR A 319 3.01 -20.17 10.28
N ASP A 320 3.58 -21.15 9.57
CA ASP A 320 4.01 -22.41 10.17
C ASP A 320 5.12 -22.19 11.22
N ALA A 321 6.06 -21.28 10.97
CA ALA A 321 7.08 -20.86 11.94
C ALA A 321 6.47 -20.17 13.16
N GLN A 322 5.45 -19.30 12.98
CA GLN A 322 4.74 -18.68 14.10
C GLN A 322 4.03 -19.74 14.96
N VAL A 323 3.34 -20.70 14.34
CA VAL A 323 2.68 -21.80 15.04
C VAL A 323 3.70 -22.68 15.77
N ALA A 324 4.87 -22.94 15.18
CA ALA A 324 5.94 -23.69 15.82
C ALA A 324 6.51 -22.95 17.05
N ARG A 325 6.79 -21.65 16.96
CA ARG A 325 7.24 -20.82 18.09
C ARG A 325 6.23 -20.82 19.24
N GLU A 326 4.94 -20.71 18.92
CA GLU A 326 3.87 -20.75 19.90
C GLU A 326 3.71 -22.13 20.55
N ARG A 327 3.95 -23.20 19.78
CA ARG A 327 3.97 -24.58 20.29
C ARG A 327 5.16 -24.82 21.22
N GLU A 328 6.37 -24.41 20.85
CA GLU A 328 7.54 -24.49 21.74
C GLU A 328 7.32 -23.73 23.04
N ARG A 329 6.72 -22.54 22.96
CA ARG A 329 6.39 -21.76 24.15
C ARG A 329 5.39 -22.52 25.04
N TYR A 330 4.37 -23.16 24.46
CA TYR A 330 3.45 -24.02 25.20
C TYR A 330 4.19 -25.21 25.85
N GLU A 331 5.10 -25.87 25.15
CA GLU A 331 5.89 -26.98 25.70
C GLU A 331 6.79 -26.54 26.86
N ARG A 332 7.31 -25.29 26.83
CA ARG A 332 8.09 -24.71 27.94
C ARG A 332 7.22 -24.30 29.14
N THR A 333 6.11 -23.60 28.91
CA THR A 333 5.32 -23.01 30.01
C THR A 333 4.14 -23.87 30.47
N HIS A 334 3.74 -24.87 29.69
CA HIS A 334 2.54 -25.69 29.88
C HIS A 334 1.22 -24.89 29.98
N ASP A 335 1.19 -23.65 29.49
CA ASP A 335 -0.02 -22.81 29.49
C ASP A 335 -1.02 -23.22 28.39
N LYS A 336 -1.89 -24.18 28.73
CA LYS A 336 -2.91 -24.72 27.84
C LYS A 336 -3.94 -23.67 27.39
N ARG A 337 -4.27 -22.69 28.25
CA ARG A 337 -5.28 -21.67 27.95
C ARG A 337 -4.80 -20.74 26.85
N ARG A 338 -3.53 -20.33 26.92
CA ARG A 338 -2.89 -19.50 25.88
C ARG A 338 -2.83 -20.22 24.54
N TRP A 339 -2.39 -21.49 24.53
CA TRP A 339 -2.35 -22.30 23.30
C TRP A 339 -3.73 -22.45 22.64
N GLN A 340 -4.76 -22.78 23.42
CA GLN A 340 -6.13 -22.90 22.91
C GLN A 340 -6.67 -21.58 22.37
N ARG A 341 -6.37 -20.45 23.04
CA ARG A 341 -6.74 -19.11 22.56
C ARG A 341 -6.11 -18.83 21.22
N PHE A 342 -4.79 -19.02 21.11
CA PHE A 342 -4.05 -18.83 19.85
C PHE A 342 -4.65 -19.68 18.73
N ARG A 343 -4.83 -20.99 18.94
CA ARG A 343 -5.39 -21.88 17.91
C ARG A 343 -6.80 -21.48 17.47
N ARG A 344 -7.65 -21.06 18.41
CA ARG A 344 -9.00 -20.57 18.11
C ARG A 344 -8.96 -19.28 17.30
N GLU A 345 -8.09 -18.34 17.65
CA GLU A 345 -7.91 -17.09 16.90
C GLU A 345 -7.40 -17.35 15.48
N GLN A 346 -6.41 -18.24 15.31
CA GLN A 346 -5.90 -18.61 13.98
C GLN A 346 -6.97 -19.27 13.11
N TRP A 347 -7.81 -20.13 13.70
CA TRP A 347 -8.94 -20.75 12.99
C TRP A 347 -10.02 -19.72 12.64
N TRP A 348 -10.42 -18.90 13.61
CA TRP A 348 -11.45 -17.87 13.45
C TRP A 348 -11.07 -16.84 12.38
N ASN A 349 -9.81 -16.43 12.33
CA ASN A 349 -9.34 -15.46 11.33
C ASN A 349 -8.98 -16.11 9.98
N HIS A 350 -9.18 -17.43 9.81
CA HIS A 350 -8.79 -18.16 8.61
C HIS A 350 -7.30 -17.98 8.26
N ALA A 351 -6.43 -17.97 9.27
CA ALA A 351 -5.06 -17.45 9.13
C ALA A 351 -4.22 -18.19 8.09
N ARG A 352 -4.30 -19.52 8.04
CA ARG A 352 -3.55 -20.29 7.02
C ARG A 352 -3.94 -19.87 5.59
N PHE A 353 -5.24 -19.63 5.35
CA PHE A 353 -5.73 -19.15 4.05
C PHE A 353 -5.26 -17.72 3.78
N ALA A 354 -5.34 -16.82 4.78
CA ALA A 354 -4.85 -15.45 4.66
C ALA A 354 -3.37 -15.42 4.23
N HIS A 355 -2.52 -16.21 4.88
CA HIS A 355 -1.11 -16.32 4.54
C HIS A 355 -0.88 -16.91 3.15
N TRP A 356 -1.57 -18.00 2.79
CA TRP A 356 -1.48 -18.60 1.46
C TRP A 356 -1.91 -17.64 0.34
N TYR A 357 -3.02 -16.92 0.52
CA TYR A 357 -3.52 -16.01 -0.50
C TYR A 357 -2.67 -14.74 -0.60
N THR A 358 -2.11 -14.24 0.51
CA THR A 358 -1.09 -13.18 0.48
C THR A 358 0.14 -13.62 -0.30
N GLU A 359 0.62 -14.84 -0.11
CA GLU A 359 1.74 -15.39 -0.88
C GLU A 359 1.42 -15.45 -2.39
N TYR A 360 0.21 -15.91 -2.74
CA TYR A 360 -0.27 -15.89 -4.13
C TYR A 360 -0.28 -14.46 -4.68
N ARG A 361 -0.78 -13.48 -3.92
CA ARG A 361 -0.78 -12.06 -4.30
C ARG A 361 0.62 -11.54 -4.57
N MET A 362 1.56 -11.80 -3.67
CA MET A 362 2.96 -11.37 -3.81
C MET A 362 3.64 -12.01 -5.02
N LYS A 363 3.41 -13.30 -5.29
CA LYS A 363 4.07 -14.06 -6.37
C LYS A 363 3.42 -13.89 -7.74
N HIS A 364 2.10 -13.67 -7.82
CA HIS A 364 1.36 -13.75 -9.09
C HIS A 364 0.51 -12.53 -9.44
N VAL A 365 0.08 -11.74 -8.46
CA VAL A 365 -0.80 -10.58 -8.67
C VAL A 365 0.03 -9.31 -8.74
N LEU A 366 0.84 -9.04 -7.73
CA LEU A 366 1.67 -7.85 -7.61
C LEU A 366 2.61 -7.70 -8.83
N PRO A 367 3.34 -8.73 -9.31
CA PRO A 367 4.26 -8.57 -10.45
C PRO A 367 3.60 -8.14 -11.76
N ARG A 368 2.27 -8.34 -11.92
CA ARG A 368 1.55 -7.96 -13.14
C ARG A 368 1.49 -6.45 -13.38
N ALA A 369 1.69 -5.63 -12.35
CA ALA A 369 1.69 -4.17 -12.52
C ALA A 369 2.94 -3.64 -13.24
N VAL A 370 3.98 -4.46 -13.37
CA VAL A 370 5.26 -4.04 -13.94
C VAL A 370 5.45 -4.72 -15.29
N PRO A 371 5.70 -3.96 -16.38
CA PRO A 371 6.11 -4.55 -17.65
C PRO A 371 7.40 -5.38 -17.47
N ARG A 372 7.47 -6.55 -18.11
CA ARG A 372 8.62 -7.48 -17.96
C ARG A 372 9.97 -6.85 -18.29
N ASP A 373 10.00 -5.99 -19.32
CA ASP A 373 11.22 -5.34 -19.79
C ASP A 373 11.44 -3.95 -19.19
N TRP A 374 10.66 -3.58 -18.15
CA TRP A 374 10.78 -2.28 -17.53
C TRP A 374 12.18 -2.04 -16.97
N LEU A 375 12.85 -1.01 -17.51
CA LEU A 375 14.21 -0.58 -17.16
C LEU A 375 15.30 -1.64 -17.33
N ALA A 376 15.09 -2.69 -18.13
CA ALA A 376 16.06 -3.79 -18.25
C ALA A 376 17.48 -3.33 -18.64
N GLU A 377 17.61 -2.34 -19.52
CA GLU A 377 18.91 -1.76 -19.90
C GLU A 377 19.48 -0.83 -18.83
N TRP A 378 18.63 0.05 -18.28
CA TRP A 378 19.04 1.01 -17.25
C TRP A 378 19.52 0.31 -15.97
N SER A 379 18.91 -0.83 -15.62
CA SER A 379 19.23 -1.66 -14.46
C SER A 379 20.52 -2.48 -14.57
N ARG A 380 21.23 -2.45 -15.71
CA ARG A 380 22.48 -3.20 -15.87
C ARG A 380 23.59 -2.60 -14.99
N PRO A 381 24.42 -3.45 -14.34
CA PRO A 381 25.53 -2.97 -13.55
C PRO A 381 26.54 -2.22 -14.42
N LEU A 382 26.99 -1.09 -13.92
CA LEU A 382 28.05 -0.27 -14.46
C LEU A 382 29.43 -0.71 -13.95
N PRO A 383 30.49 -0.59 -14.77
CA PRO A 383 31.86 -0.72 -14.31
C PRO A 383 32.17 0.27 -13.18
N LYS A 384 33.00 -0.12 -12.21
CA LYS A 384 33.37 0.73 -11.05
C LYS A 384 33.89 2.12 -11.42
N ALA A 385 34.55 2.24 -12.56
CA ALA A 385 35.07 3.53 -13.07
C ALA A 385 33.96 4.52 -13.45
N GLN A 386 32.75 4.04 -13.75
CA GLN A 386 31.59 4.84 -14.15
C GLN A 386 30.60 5.08 -12.99
N TRP A 387 30.95 4.67 -11.77
CA TRP A 387 30.07 4.87 -10.62
C TRP A 387 30.00 6.36 -10.28
N ALA A 388 28.78 6.86 -10.17
CA ALA A 388 28.52 8.20 -9.67
C ALA A 388 28.99 8.31 -8.21
N ARG A 389 29.61 9.43 -7.87
CA ARG A 389 30.11 9.71 -6.52
C ARG A 389 29.13 10.64 -5.78
N PRO A 390 29.05 10.54 -4.45
CA PRO A 390 28.29 11.51 -3.66
C PRO A 390 28.82 12.92 -3.89
N SER A 391 27.93 13.90 -3.82
CA SER A 391 28.32 15.29 -3.90
C SER A 391 29.20 15.70 -2.71
N ARG A 392 29.95 16.79 -2.91
CA ARG A 392 30.77 17.37 -1.85
C ARG A 392 29.93 17.82 -0.63
N PRO A 393 28.80 18.55 -0.79
CA PRO A 393 27.94 18.91 0.34
C PRO A 393 27.43 17.70 1.12
N LEU A 394 27.01 16.63 0.44
CA LEU A 394 26.55 15.40 1.10
C LEU A 394 27.66 14.75 1.93
N THR A 395 28.89 14.71 1.39
CA THR A 395 30.05 14.13 2.09
C THR A 395 30.40 14.94 3.34
N GLU A 396 30.51 16.27 3.21
CA GLU A 396 30.80 17.17 4.32
C GLU A 396 29.71 17.11 5.41
N LEU A 397 28.43 17.17 5.04
CA LEU A 397 27.31 17.03 5.98
C LEU A 397 27.32 15.68 6.69
N SER A 398 27.60 14.60 5.98
CA SER A 398 27.67 13.26 6.57
C SER A 398 28.77 13.15 7.63
N GLU A 399 29.92 13.79 7.43
CA GLU A 399 31.00 13.84 8.42
C GLU A 399 30.60 14.64 9.67
N HIS A 400 30.01 15.82 9.49
CA HIS A 400 29.53 16.65 10.60
C HIS A 400 28.43 15.96 11.42
N LEU A 401 27.51 15.27 10.75
CA LEU A 401 26.43 14.53 11.39
C LEU A 401 26.97 13.35 12.21
N ARG A 402 27.88 12.55 11.66
CA ARG A 402 28.55 11.48 12.43
C ARG A 402 29.25 12.01 13.67
N ALA A 403 29.89 13.18 13.58
CA ALA A 403 30.50 13.82 14.75
C ALA A 403 29.46 14.31 15.77
N ALA A 404 28.28 14.78 15.32
CA ALA A 404 27.18 15.18 16.20
C ALA A 404 26.55 13.97 16.93
N TYR A 405 26.40 12.86 16.23
CA TYR A 405 25.91 11.60 16.79
C TYR A 405 26.84 11.04 17.88
N GLN A 406 28.15 11.11 17.66
CA GLN A 406 29.13 10.76 18.70
C GLN A 406 29.05 11.64 19.96
N ARG A 407 28.47 12.85 19.86
CA ARG A 407 28.19 13.74 21.00
C ARG A 407 26.81 13.50 21.63
N GLY A 408 26.01 12.58 21.09
CA GLY A 408 24.66 12.27 21.55
C GLY A 408 23.60 13.26 21.07
N GLU A 409 23.84 14.00 19.99
CA GLU A 409 22.85 14.90 19.37
C GLU A 409 22.04 14.15 18.30
N PRO A 410 20.78 13.73 18.55
CA PRO A 410 20.03 12.91 17.60
C PRO A 410 19.55 13.72 16.39
N PHE A 411 19.44 13.07 15.23
CA PHE A 411 19.07 13.72 13.96
C PHE A 411 17.81 14.60 14.06
N VAL A 412 16.80 14.11 14.77
CA VAL A 412 15.48 14.76 14.91
C VAL A 412 15.50 16.06 15.72
N GLU A 413 16.58 16.34 16.46
CA GLU A 413 16.77 17.55 17.26
C GLU A 413 17.69 18.57 16.58
N LEU A 414 18.37 18.20 15.49
CA LEU A 414 19.35 19.06 14.84
C LEU A 414 18.73 20.26 14.12
N GLY A 415 17.47 20.13 13.66
CA GLY A 415 16.83 21.10 12.79
C GLY A 415 17.42 21.06 11.38
N ASN A 416 17.32 22.16 10.63
CA ASN A 416 17.93 22.26 9.31
C ASN A 416 19.45 22.03 9.37
N VAL A 417 19.91 20.88 8.86
CA VAL A 417 21.31 20.46 8.97
C VAL A 417 22.24 21.30 8.09
N GLU A 418 21.73 21.81 6.96
CA GLU A 418 22.50 22.68 6.05
C GLU A 418 22.86 23.99 6.76
N ASP A 419 21.86 24.65 7.37
CA ASP A 419 22.03 25.90 8.09
C ASP A 419 22.86 25.70 9.38
N ARG A 420 22.63 24.60 10.11
CA ARG A 420 23.33 24.30 11.36
C ARG A 420 24.85 24.20 11.17
N PHE A 421 25.28 23.58 10.07
CA PHE A 421 26.70 23.39 9.77
C PHE A 421 27.25 24.41 8.76
N GLY A 422 26.43 25.35 8.30
CA GLY A 422 26.83 26.40 7.36
C GLY A 422 27.18 25.90 5.96
N ILE A 423 26.65 24.73 5.56
CA ILE A 423 26.93 24.11 4.27
C ILE A 423 25.86 24.53 3.28
N LYS A 424 26.26 25.25 2.23
CA LYS A 424 25.34 25.68 1.17
C LYS A 424 25.12 24.55 0.18
N VAL A 425 23.88 24.10 0.06
CA VAL A 425 23.43 23.14 -0.94
C VAL A 425 22.73 23.90 -2.05
N GLU A 426 23.21 23.78 -3.29
CA GLU A 426 22.53 24.38 -4.43
C GLU A 426 21.17 23.69 -4.63
N PRO A 427 20.09 24.47 -4.87
CA PRO A 427 18.80 23.87 -5.15
C PRO A 427 18.89 23.02 -6.43
N PRO A 428 18.13 21.92 -6.51
CA PRO A 428 18.14 21.05 -7.68
C PRO A 428 17.83 21.86 -8.95
N PRO A 429 18.50 21.55 -10.07
CA PRO A 429 18.29 22.28 -11.30
C PRO A 429 16.81 22.19 -11.70
N ARG A 430 16.18 23.32 -12.04
CA ARG A 430 14.77 23.43 -12.48
C ARG A 430 14.49 22.76 -13.84
N LYS A 431 15.36 21.87 -14.29
CA LYS A 431 15.21 21.15 -15.56
C LYS A 431 14.37 19.91 -15.30
N ALA A 432 13.45 19.62 -16.21
CA ALA A 432 12.71 18.37 -16.18
C ALA A 432 13.67 17.18 -16.15
N TYR A 433 13.40 16.24 -15.26
CA TYR A 433 14.14 14.99 -15.13
C TYR A 433 14.06 14.15 -16.43
N PRO A 434 15.09 13.35 -16.73
CA PRO A 434 15.03 12.40 -17.84
C PRO A 434 13.82 11.46 -17.71
N THR A 435 13.13 11.22 -18.82
CA THR A 435 11.94 10.35 -18.86
C THR A 435 12.16 9.15 -19.77
N LEU A 436 11.62 8.02 -19.36
CA LEU A 436 11.58 6.76 -20.10
C LEU A 436 10.13 6.27 -20.20
N PRO A 437 9.74 5.57 -21.27
CA PRO A 437 8.39 5.04 -21.38
C PRO A 437 8.14 3.95 -20.34
N PHE A 438 7.01 4.05 -19.62
CA PHE A 438 6.47 2.94 -18.84
C PHE A 438 5.47 2.21 -19.75
N ALA A 439 5.86 1.05 -20.29
CA ALA A 439 5.12 0.39 -21.36
C ALA A 439 3.62 0.26 -21.05
N ALA A 440 2.78 0.64 -22.02
CA ALA A 440 1.32 0.61 -21.94
C ALA A 440 0.70 -0.81 -21.90
N ASN A 441 1.53 -1.85 -21.83
CA ASN A 441 1.15 -3.26 -21.92
C ASN A 441 1.32 -4.00 -20.58
N ALA A 442 1.41 -3.30 -19.44
CA ALA A 442 1.15 -3.96 -18.17
C ALA A 442 -0.32 -4.46 -18.23
N PRO A 443 -0.57 -5.79 -18.17
CA PRO A 443 -1.86 -6.38 -18.47
C PRO A 443 -2.99 -5.98 -17.54
#